data_AF-A0A369HAB5-F1
#
_entry.id   AF-A0A369HAB5-F1
#
_cell.length_a   1.000
_cell.length_b   1.000
_cell.length_c   1.000
_cell.angle_alpha   90.00
_cell.angle_beta   90.00
_cell.angle_gamma   90.00
#
_symmetry.space_group_name_H-M   'P 1'
#
loop_
_entity.id
_entity.type
_entity.pdbx_description
1 polymer ?
#
loop_
_entity_poly.entity_id
_entity_poly.type
_entity_poly.pdbx_seq_one_letter_code
_entity_poly.pdbx_strand_id
1 'polypeptide(L)'
;MHRPSLALNGLKRLASGRRRTYVTDADVASARSYCLKQLDYEATFIHRFVPRTIRDAYAALRSLNLELVRLPELVSKPIIGAMRVQFWQESIDATFAGRPPREPICVLLYEALRDMEQRTGSDATKQSIKFWISRLLKTRQKHMDNRPFPSLGNLEDYAENTYSTMMYATLAFMPLRSTHLDHLASHMGKASGIVAVLRGIPFLASPAQPVKTPSGAEAPSTREPCVLLPLDVMAKAGVKEEEVFRQGPNAPGLDEAVFEVATLAHNHLATAKDMFARLKQGQDAGHEFEHGREGDHFHGEDGDVQAELRQSFGVFLEAVPTGLYLESLQKAGFNPYAMLYETIGIVRPSKDKLHEVRTIVKTIGSLILAKGGVIRGINNWGVFTLPKPISRKQMRYAHGHHFVIRYDSSPKVHEEIRDILATEPRMLRSAHVKLGDNKLDTLAKFGPPSWTSGPSQL
;
A
#
# COMPACT_ATOMS: atom_id res chain seq x y z
N MET A 1 -14.90 43.48 67.10
CA MET A 1 -15.18 42.41 66.13
C MET A 1 -15.15 42.98 64.72
N HIS A 2 -14.43 42.27 63.86
CA HIS A 2 -14.31 42.31 62.39
C HIS A 2 -14.21 43.60 61.55
N ARG A 3 -13.22 43.49 60.65
CA ARG A 3 -12.65 44.40 59.66
C ARG A 3 -13.44 44.41 58.33
N PRO A 4 -13.16 45.36 57.41
CA PRO A 4 -14.12 45.96 56.48
C PRO A 4 -14.18 45.25 55.11
N SER A 5 -15.26 45.51 54.36
CA SER A 5 -15.35 45.21 52.92
C SER A 5 -14.98 46.45 52.10
N LEU A 6 -13.95 46.33 51.28
CA LEU A 6 -13.64 47.27 50.20
C LEU A 6 -14.09 46.64 48.89
N ALA A 7 -14.98 47.35 48.19
CA ALA A 7 -15.37 47.06 46.83
C ALA A 7 -14.22 47.42 45.87
N LEU A 8 -13.88 46.49 44.97
CA LEU A 8 -13.03 46.76 43.81
C LEU A 8 -13.76 46.28 42.55
N ASN A 9 -14.11 47.26 41.72
CA ASN A 9 -14.41 47.07 40.31
C ASN A 9 -13.21 46.44 39.59
N GLY A 10 -13.44 45.49 38.67
CA GLY A 10 -12.42 45.09 37.71
C GLY A 10 -12.72 43.79 36.96
N LEU A 11 -12.77 43.89 35.63
CA LEU A 11 -12.61 42.81 34.65
C LEU A 11 -13.81 41.90 34.35
N LYS A 12 -14.89 42.48 33.80
CA LYS A 12 -15.69 41.78 32.77
C LYS A 12 -15.05 41.99 31.40
N ARG A 13 -14.10 41.13 31.00
CA ARG A 13 -13.79 40.80 29.59
C ARG A 13 -12.73 39.70 29.51
N LEU A 14 -12.98 38.74 28.62
CA LEU A 14 -12.11 37.66 28.12
C LEU A 14 -11.96 36.42 29.02
N ALA A 15 -12.98 35.57 29.01
CA ALA A 15 -12.78 34.13 29.16
C ALA A 15 -13.84 33.38 28.33
N SER A 16 -13.65 33.32 27.00
CA SER A 16 -14.22 32.19 26.27
C SER A 16 -13.43 30.96 26.70
N GLY A 17 -14.02 30.13 27.55
CA GLY A 17 -13.38 28.89 28.00
C GLY A 17 -13.04 28.02 26.80
N ARG A 18 -11.77 28.01 26.40
CA ARG A 18 -11.23 26.97 25.51
C ARG A 18 -11.45 25.65 26.26
N ARG A 19 -12.37 24.79 25.78
CA ARG A 19 -12.38 23.37 26.14
C ARG A 19 -10.94 22.87 25.96
N ARG A 20 -10.31 22.37 27.02
CA ARG A 20 -8.98 21.75 26.92
C ARG A 20 -9.08 20.62 25.90
N THR A 21 -8.54 20.84 24.70
CA THR A 21 -8.41 19.78 23.69
C THR A 21 -7.27 18.89 24.13
N TYR A 22 -7.51 17.58 24.20
CA TYR A 22 -6.51 16.58 24.60
C TYR A 22 -5.39 16.38 23.56
N VAL A 23 -5.55 16.98 22.37
CA VAL A 23 -4.66 16.88 21.22
C VAL A 23 -4.14 18.29 20.90
N THR A 24 -2.81 18.43 20.78
CA THR A 24 -2.13 19.66 20.38
C THR A 24 -1.74 19.64 18.90
N ASP A 25 -1.45 20.81 18.31
CA ASP A 25 -0.97 20.90 16.92
C ASP A 25 0.34 20.11 16.70
N ALA A 26 1.18 20.03 17.74
CA ALA A 26 2.40 19.23 17.72
C ALA A 26 2.09 17.71 17.67
N ASP A 27 1.08 17.26 18.42
CA ASP A 27 0.61 15.86 18.36
C ASP A 27 0.08 15.53 16.97
N VAL A 28 -0.71 16.42 16.37
CA VAL A 28 -1.22 16.26 14.99
C VAL A 28 -0.09 16.22 13.97
N ALA A 29 0.90 17.12 14.07
CA ALA A 29 2.03 17.14 13.15
C ALA A 29 2.87 15.85 13.24
N SER A 30 3.09 15.36 14.47
CA SER A 30 3.76 14.08 14.71
C SER A 30 2.97 12.90 14.14
N ALA A 31 1.65 12.87 14.40
CA ALA A 31 0.74 11.84 13.90
C ALA A 31 0.67 11.81 12.36
N ARG A 32 0.62 12.98 11.72
CA ARG A 32 0.68 13.13 10.26
C ARG A 32 1.99 12.60 9.70
N SER A 33 3.11 12.98 10.30
CA SER A 33 4.44 12.47 9.91
C SER A 33 4.52 10.95 10.02
N TYR A 34 3.95 10.36 11.08
CA TYR A 34 3.85 8.91 11.23
C TYR A 34 3.01 8.29 10.11
N CYS A 35 1.78 8.73 9.89
CA CYS A 35 0.88 8.11 8.92
C CYS A 35 1.41 8.23 7.48
N LEU A 36 2.00 9.37 7.12
CA LEU A 36 2.62 9.56 5.81
C LEU A 36 3.81 8.62 5.56
N LYS A 37 4.56 8.24 6.61
CA LYS A 37 5.65 7.25 6.50
C LYS A 37 5.14 5.82 6.33
N GLN A 38 3.89 5.53 6.71
CA GLN A 38 3.32 4.20 6.53
C GLN A 38 2.83 3.96 5.09
N LEU A 39 2.53 5.02 4.34
CA LEU A 39 2.02 4.90 2.97
C LEU A 39 3.01 4.13 2.09
N ASP A 40 2.50 3.15 1.36
CA ASP A 40 3.26 2.48 0.31
C ASP A 40 3.57 3.45 -0.85
N TYR A 41 4.37 2.97 -1.80
CA TYR A 41 4.81 3.78 -2.93
C TYR A 41 3.61 4.35 -3.71
N GLU A 42 2.63 3.52 -4.04
CA GLU A 42 1.45 3.89 -4.83
C GLU A 42 0.59 4.93 -4.08
N ALA A 43 0.27 4.64 -2.81
CA ALA A 43 -0.49 5.52 -1.94
C ALA A 43 0.22 6.87 -1.70
N THR A 44 1.55 6.91 -1.71
CA THR A 44 2.33 8.16 -1.61
C THR A 44 2.14 9.07 -2.83
N PHE A 45 2.02 8.51 -4.04
CA PHE A 45 1.67 9.30 -5.22
C PHE A 45 0.22 9.74 -5.18
N ILE A 46 -0.70 8.82 -4.91
CA ILE A 46 -2.14 9.08 -4.90
C ILE A 46 -2.51 10.15 -3.87
N HIS A 47 -1.92 10.10 -2.67
CA HIS A 47 -2.11 11.11 -1.62
C HIS A 47 -1.87 12.55 -2.10
N ARG A 48 -0.98 12.78 -3.09
CA ARG A 48 -0.73 14.12 -3.65
C ARG A 48 -1.88 14.65 -4.50
N PHE A 49 -2.71 13.77 -5.02
CA PHE A 49 -3.89 14.09 -5.83
C PHE A 49 -5.18 14.09 -5.01
N VAL A 50 -5.20 13.40 -3.87
CA VAL A 50 -6.30 13.48 -2.90
C VAL A 50 -6.51 14.96 -2.48
N PRO A 51 -7.78 15.44 -2.42
CA PRO A 51 -8.10 16.80 -2.01
C PRO A 51 -7.45 17.16 -0.67
N ARG A 52 -6.89 18.38 -0.56
CA ARG A 52 -6.11 18.80 0.62
C ARG A 52 -6.87 18.65 1.94
N THR A 53 -8.18 18.89 1.91
CA THR A 53 -9.09 18.81 3.07
C THR A 53 -9.30 17.39 3.61
N ILE A 54 -8.98 16.35 2.84
CA ILE A 54 -9.18 14.95 3.26
C ILE A 54 -7.88 14.13 3.26
N ARG A 55 -6.73 14.76 3.00
CA ARG A 55 -5.42 14.08 2.96
C ARG A 55 -5.06 13.39 4.27
N ASP A 56 -5.36 14.03 5.40
CA ASP A 56 -5.12 13.47 6.72
C ASP A 56 -6.03 12.27 6.99
N ALA A 57 -7.30 12.34 6.57
CA ALA A 57 -8.23 11.20 6.63
C ALA A 57 -7.71 10.03 5.79
N TYR A 58 -7.35 10.29 4.53
CA TYR A 58 -6.76 9.29 3.64
C TYR A 58 -5.53 8.63 4.25
N ALA A 59 -4.59 9.42 4.78
CA ALA A 59 -3.37 8.91 5.38
C ALA A 59 -3.66 8.06 6.64
N ALA A 60 -4.58 8.49 7.50
CA ALA A 60 -5.01 7.75 8.68
C ALA A 60 -5.70 6.42 8.31
N LEU A 61 -6.64 6.45 7.37
CA LEU A 61 -7.38 5.26 6.91
C LEU A 61 -6.45 4.25 6.21
N ARG A 62 -5.53 4.72 5.37
CA ARG A 62 -4.52 3.86 4.73
C ARG A 62 -3.58 3.23 5.76
N SER A 63 -3.15 4.00 6.76
CA SER A 63 -2.33 3.49 7.86
C SER A 63 -3.07 2.45 8.70
N LEU A 64 -4.35 2.69 9.03
CA LEU A 64 -5.20 1.73 9.72
C LEU A 64 -5.34 0.44 8.91
N ASN A 65 -5.62 0.54 7.61
CA ASN A 65 -5.74 -0.64 6.75
C ASN A 65 -4.43 -1.46 6.73
N LEU A 66 -3.27 -0.81 6.68
CA LEU A 66 -1.97 -1.49 6.76
C LEU A 66 -1.75 -2.21 8.10
N GLU A 67 -2.11 -1.58 9.22
CA GLU A 67 -2.06 -2.22 10.54
C GLU A 67 -2.94 -3.46 10.57
N LEU A 68 -4.19 -3.36 10.09
CA LEU A 68 -5.15 -4.46 10.09
C LEU A 68 -4.77 -5.61 9.15
N VAL A 69 -4.26 -5.31 7.95
CA VAL A 69 -3.82 -6.32 6.98
C VAL A 69 -2.66 -7.15 7.51
N ARG A 70 -1.76 -6.56 8.31
CA ARG A 70 -0.59 -7.26 8.87
C ARG A 70 -0.92 -8.07 10.12
N LEU A 71 -2.05 -7.84 10.77
CA LEU A 71 -2.39 -8.52 12.04
C LEU A 71 -2.33 -10.05 11.96
N PRO A 72 -2.88 -10.74 10.92
CA PRO A 72 -2.80 -12.19 10.81
C PRO A 72 -1.37 -12.72 10.79
N GLU A 73 -0.40 -11.92 10.35
CA GLU A 73 1.01 -12.30 10.24
C GLU A 73 1.81 -11.99 11.50
N LEU A 74 1.37 -11.01 12.28
CA LEU A 74 2.04 -10.56 13.50
C LEU A 74 1.61 -11.31 14.76
N VAL A 75 0.52 -12.07 14.67
CA VAL A 75 -0.14 -12.67 15.83
C VAL A 75 -0.13 -14.20 15.72
N SER A 76 0.58 -14.84 16.64
CA SER A 76 0.68 -16.31 16.69
C SER A 76 -0.50 -17.00 17.37
N LYS A 77 -1.23 -16.30 18.26
CA LYS A 77 -2.34 -16.86 19.04
C LYS A 77 -3.65 -16.14 18.69
N PRO A 78 -4.72 -16.85 18.29
CA PRO A 78 -5.99 -16.22 17.90
C PRO A 78 -6.54 -15.22 18.93
N ILE A 79 -6.39 -15.51 20.23
CA ILE A 79 -6.83 -14.62 21.31
C ILE A 79 -6.11 -13.27 21.30
N ILE A 80 -4.81 -13.24 21.00
CA ILE A 80 -4.03 -12.00 20.93
C ILE A 80 -4.50 -11.18 19.72
N GLY A 81 -4.87 -11.84 18.63
CA GLY A 81 -5.41 -11.20 17.43
C GLY A 81 -6.75 -10.54 17.72
N ALA A 82 -7.64 -11.27 18.38
CA ALA A 82 -8.92 -10.75 18.84
C ALA A 82 -8.74 -9.54 19.78
N MET A 83 -7.81 -9.61 20.74
CA MET A 83 -7.50 -8.49 21.63
C MET A 83 -6.97 -7.26 20.86
N ARG A 84 -6.13 -7.44 19.84
CA ARG A 84 -5.62 -6.33 19.01
C ARG A 84 -6.72 -5.68 18.18
N VAL A 85 -7.62 -6.47 17.59
CA VAL A 85 -8.76 -5.91 16.84
C VAL A 85 -9.72 -5.20 17.79
N GLN A 86 -9.98 -5.78 18.97
CA GLN A 86 -10.79 -5.14 20.01
C GLN A 86 -10.17 -3.81 20.45
N PHE A 87 -8.86 -3.76 20.69
CA PHE A 87 -8.15 -2.51 20.98
C PHE A 87 -8.38 -1.46 19.89
N TRP A 88 -8.29 -1.83 18.61
CA TRP A 88 -8.58 -0.91 17.51
C TRP A 88 -10.04 -0.46 17.49
N GLN A 89 -10.99 -1.36 17.71
CA GLN A 89 -12.41 -1.04 17.81
C GLN A 89 -12.66 0.00 18.92
N GLU A 90 -12.17 -0.26 20.13
CA GLU A 90 -12.30 0.65 21.29
C GLU A 90 -11.60 1.99 21.05
N SER A 91 -10.43 1.98 20.39
CA SER A 91 -9.66 3.18 20.07
C SER A 91 -10.37 4.06 19.04
N ILE A 92 -10.97 3.45 18.02
CA ILE A 92 -11.82 4.15 17.04
C ILE A 92 -13.07 4.68 17.74
N ASP A 93 -13.77 3.88 18.55
CA ASP A 93 -14.94 4.32 19.30
C ASP A 93 -14.64 5.53 20.20
N ALA A 94 -13.53 5.51 20.92
CA ALA A 94 -13.06 6.63 21.74
C ALA A 94 -12.72 7.87 20.91
N THR A 95 -12.13 7.68 19.73
CA THR A 95 -11.82 8.75 18.75
C THR A 95 -13.10 9.46 18.29
N PHE A 96 -14.12 8.70 17.88
CA PHE A 96 -15.42 9.25 17.48
C PHE A 96 -16.16 9.92 18.65
N ALA A 97 -15.97 9.44 19.87
CA ALA A 97 -16.47 10.06 21.10
C ALA A 97 -15.68 11.31 21.54
N GLY A 98 -14.71 11.77 20.74
CA GLY A 98 -13.93 12.98 20.98
C GLY A 98 -12.82 12.83 22.02
N ARG A 99 -12.43 11.59 22.34
CA ARG A 99 -11.39 11.23 23.30
C ARG A 99 -10.38 10.28 22.64
N PRO A 100 -9.69 10.69 21.55
CA PRO A 100 -8.76 9.81 20.87
C PRO A 100 -7.65 9.36 21.83
N PRO A 101 -7.28 8.07 21.84
CA PRO A 101 -6.06 7.64 22.52
C PRO A 101 -4.83 8.27 21.86
N ARG A 102 -3.67 8.20 22.53
CA ARG A 102 -2.37 8.69 22.01
C ARG A 102 -1.76 7.74 20.96
N GLU A 103 -2.61 7.21 20.09
CA GLU A 103 -2.23 6.43 18.92
C GLU A 103 -2.21 7.38 17.71
N PRO A 104 -1.09 7.51 16.96
CA PRO A 104 -0.98 8.42 15.82
C PRO A 104 -2.15 8.36 14.84
N ILE A 105 -2.63 7.16 14.51
CA ILE A 105 -3.76 6.97 13.59
C ILE A 105 -5.03 7.61 14.16
N CYS A 106 -5.33 7.38 15.45
CA CYS A 106 -6.48 7.95 16.14
C CYS A 106 -6.39 9.48 16.27
N VAL A 107 -5.20 10.00 16.56
CA VAL A 107 -4.97 11.45 16.67
C VAL A 107 -5.19 12.14 15.32
N LEU A 108 -4.65 11.59 14.23
CA LEU A 108 -4.80 12.16 12.89
C LEU A 108 -6.25 12.04 12.39
N LEU A 109 -6.89 10.88 12.62
CA LEU A 109 -8.30 10.67 12.30
C LEU A 109 -9.20 11.64 13.07
N TYR A 110 -8.93 11.87 14.36
CA TYR A 110 -9.65 12.85 15.17
C TYR A 110 -9.58 14.25 14.58
N GLU A 111 -8.39 14.68 14.15
CA GLU A 111 -8.23 16.01 13.54
C GLU A 111 -8.97 16.10 12.20
N ALA A 112 -8.90 15.06 11.36
CA ALA A 112 -9.64 15.01 10.11
C ALA A 112 -11.16 15.06 10.33
N LEU A 113 -11.67 14.39 11.37
CA LEU A 113 -13.08 14.45 11.76
C LEU A 113 -13.47 15.85 12.23
N ARG A 114 -12.62 16.54 13.01
CA ARG A 114 -12.86 17.92 13.45
C ARG A 114 -12.88 18.91 12.30
N ASP A 115 -11.91 18.83 11.38
CA ASP A 115 -11.85 19.67 10.19
C ASP A 115 -13.10 19.46 9.31
N MET A 116 -13.48 18.20 9.10
CA MET A 116 -14.71 17.87 8.38
C MET A 116 -15.96 18.42 9.07
N GLU A 117 -16.11 18.21 10.39
CA GLU A 117 -17.26 18.70 11.16
C GLU A 117 -17.37 20.23 11.11
N GLN A 118 -16.24 20.95 11.13
CA GLN A 118 -16.22 22.40 10.95
C GLN A 118 -16.66 22.84 9.54
N ARG A 119 -16.34 22.06 8.51
CA ARG A 119 -16.71 22.36 7.12
C ARG A 119 -18.16 22.01 6.78
N THR A 120 -18.69 20.92 7.34
CA THR A 120 -19.98 20.34 6.92
C THR A 120 -21.09 20.48 7.94
N GLY A 121 -20.76 20.68 9.23
CA GLY A 121 -21.74 20.79 10.32
C GLY A 121 -22.63 19.55 10.54
N SER A 122 -22.30 18.40 9.95
CA SER A 122 -23.21 17.25 9.86
C SER A 122 -22.73 16.04 10.66
N ASP A 123 -23.40 15.77 11.78
CA ASP A 123 -23.17 14.59 12.63
C ASP A 123 -23.50 13.26 11.91
N ALA A 124 -24.45 13.28 10.97
CA ALA A 124 -24.77 12.11 10.14
C ALA A 124 -23.56 11.62 9.32
N THR A 125 -22.74 12.53 8.79
CA THR A 125 -21.46 12.19 8.11
C THR A 125 -20.53 11.39 9.02
N LYS A 126 -20.42 11.84 10.28
CA LYS A 126 -19.52 11.26 11.26
C LYS A 126 -19.96 9.84 11.61
N GLN A 127 -21.27 9.58 11.72
CA GLN A 127 -21.79 8.23 11.92
C GLN A 127 -21.54 7.31 10.72
N SER A 128 -21.73 7.80 9.49
CA SER A 128 -21.40 7.05 8.26
C SER A 128 -19.92 6.61 8.25
N ILE A 129 -18.99 7.54 8.50
CA ILE A 129 -17.56 7.22 8.53
C ILE A 129 -17.26 6.19 9.61
N LYS A 130 -17.85 6.35 10.81
CA LYS A 130 -17.69 5.39 11.91
C LYS A 130 -18.18 4.00 11.51
N PHE A 131 -19.33 3.93 10.85
CA PHE A 131 -19.89 2.69 10.35
C PHE A 131 -18.92 1.97 9.39
N TRP A 132 -18.42 2.69 8.39
CA TRP A 132 -17.48 2.12 7.41
C TRP A 132 -16.19 1.61 8.08
N ILE A 133 -15.57 2.41 8.96
CA ILE A 133 -14.36 1.97 9.68
C ILE A 133 -14.65 0.74 10.56
N SER A 134 -15.82 0.69 11.21
CA SER A 134 -16.22 -0.46 12.04
C SER A 134 -16.49 -1.71 11.20
N ARG A 135 -17.09 -1.55 10.01
CA ARG A 135 -17.30 -2.64 9.04
C ARG A 135 -15.96 -3.22 8.57
N LEU A 136 -14.98 -2.37 8.24
CA LEU A 136 -13.63 -2.78 7.89
C LEU A 136 -13.00 -3.62 9.03
N LEU A 137 -13.06 -3.12 10.27
CA LEU A 137 -12.51 -3.80 11.45
C LEU A 137 -13.14 -5.19 11.65
N LYS A 138 -14.48 -5.27 11.65
CA LYS A 138 -15.21 -6.53 11.81
C LYS A 138 -14.90 -7.53 10.69
N THR A 139 -14.81 -7.05 9.45
CA THR A 139 -14.51 -7.91 8.30
C THR A 139 -13.10 -8.46 8.38
N ARG A 140 -12.11 -7.63 8.75
CA ARG A 140 -10.73 -8.10 8.98
C ARG A 140 -10.67 -9.08 10.15
N GLN A 141 -11.40 -8.83 11.25
CA GLN A 141 -11.51 -9.76 12.38
C GLN A 141 -11.98 -11.15 11.94
N LYS A 142 -13.03 -11.21 11.11
CA LYS A 142 -13.61 -12.46 10.61
C LYS A 142 -12.62 -13.29 9.79
N HIS A 143 -11.66 -12.65 9.13
CA HIS A 143 -10.68 -13.28 8.24
C HIS A 143 -9.28 -13.34 8.87
N MET A 144 -9.16 -13.17 10.20
CA MET A 144 -7.88 -13.23 10.91
C MET A 144 -7.20 -14.59 10.87
N ASP A 145 -7.96 -15.66 10.59
CA ASP A 145 -7.44 -17.04 10.48
C ASP A 145 -6.88 -17.35 9.09
N ASN A 146 -6.92 -16.38 8.15
CA ASN A 146 -6.49 -16.55 6.76
C ASN A 146 -7.12 -17.77 6.08
N ARG A 147 -8.37 -18.10 6.41
CA ARG A 147 -9.11 -19.15 5.74
C ARG A 147 -9.33 -18.78 4.25
N PRO A 148 -9.17 -19.72 3.31
CA PRO A 148 -9.51 -19.49 1.91
C PRO A 148 -10.98 -19.09 1.73
N PHE A 149 -11.27 -18.33 0.67
CA PHE A 149 -12.65 -17.93 0.37
C PHE A 149 -13.43 -19.13 -0.19
N PRO A 150 -14.67 -19.38 0.25
CA PRO A 150 -15.44 -20.51 -0.28
C PRO A 150 -15.80 -20.37 -1.77
N SER A 151 -16.00 -19.13 -2.23
CA SER A 151 -16.38 -18.84 -3.62
C SER A 151 -15.86 -17.48 -4.11
N LEU A 152 -15.91 -17.25 -5.42
CA LEU A 152 -15.67 -15.92 -6.01
C LEU A 152 -16.55 -14.84 -5.38
N GLY A 153 -17.83 -15.14 -5.14
CA GLY A 153 -18.76 -14.19 -4.50
C GLY A 153 -18.32 -13.84 -3.08
N ASN A 154 -17.77 -14.77 -2.31
CA ASN A 154 -17.25 -14.47 -0.97
C ASN A 154 -15.97 -13.62 -1.00
N LEU A 155 -15.12 -13.79 -2.03
CA LEU A 155 -13.97 -12.93 -2.24
C LEU A 155 -14.43 -11.51 -2.64
N GLU A 156 -15.46 -11.39 -3.46
CA GLU A 156 -16.07 -10.12 -3.84
C GLU A 156 -16.68 -9.40 -2.61
N ASP A 157 -17.47 -10.12 -1.81
CA ASP A 157 -18.03 -9.62 -0.54
C ASP A 157 -16.92 -9.12 0.38
N TYR A 158 -15.81 -9.87 0.48
CA TYR A 158 -14.67 -9.45 1.28
C TYR A 158 -14.05 -8.15 0.76
N ALA A 159 -13.88 -8.02 -0.56
CA ALA A 159 -13.31 -6.84 -1.18
C ALA A 159 -14.22 -5.60 -1.00
N GLU A 160 -15.53 -5.77 -1.08
CA GLU A 160 -16.54 -4.74 -0.79
C GLU A 160 -16.47 -4.26 0.67
N ASN A 161 -16.44 -5.21 1.60
CA ASN A 161 -16.42 -4.93 3.03
C ASN A 161 -15.03 -4.52 3.57
N THR A 162 -14.02 -4.39 2.70
CA THR A 162 -12.68 -3.92 3.07
C THR A 162 -12.23 -2.72 2.22
N TYR A 163 -11.93 -2.93 0.94
CA TYR A 163 -11.35 -1.91 0.06
C TYR A 163 -12.40 -0.91 -0.43
N SER A 164 -13.61 -1.35 -0.81
CA SER A 164 -14.71 -0.41 -1.14
C SER A 164 -15.11 0.41 0.08
N THR A 165 -15.27 -0.25 1.22
CA THR A 165 -15.55 0.39 2.51
C THR A 165 -14.53 1.48 2.87
N MET A 166 -13.24 1.26 2.59
CA MET A 166 -12.21 2.27 2.80
C MET A 166 -12.35 3.47 1.83
N MET A 167 -12.74 3.21 0.58
CA MET A 167 -13.04 4.28 -0.38
C MET A 167 -14.31 5.06 0.02
N TYR A 168 -15.38 4.39 0.48
CA TYR A 168 -16.58 5.04 1.04
C TYR A 168 -16.23 5.92 2.23
N ALA A 169 -15.45 5.40 3.18
CA ALA A 169 -15.00 6.16 4.34
C ALA A 169 -14.23 7.41 3.91
N THR A 170 -13.35 7.30 2.92
CA THR A 170 -12.57 8.42 2.39
C THR A 170 -13.45 9.46 1.70
N LEU A 171 -14.38 9.04 0.83
CA LEU A 171 -15.34 9.92 0.17
C LEU A 171 -16.24 10.63 1.17
N ALA A 172 -16.63 9.95 2.25
CA ALA A 172 -17.49 10.54 3.29
C ALA A 172 -16.82 11.71 4.05
N PHE A 173 -15.50 11.90 4.00
CA PHE A 173 -14.85 13.13 4.53
C PHE A 173 -15.04 14.36 3.62
N MET A 174 -15.53 14.15 2.41
CA MET A 174 -15.91 15.21 1.47
C MET A 174 -17.37 15.63 1.71
N PRO A 175 -17.73 16.88 1.41
CA PRO A 175 -19.12 17.35 1.46
C PRO A 175 -19.92 16.86 0.24
N LEU A 176 -19.76 15.60 -0.16
CA LEU A 176 -20.40 14.98 -1.33
C LEU A 176 -21.33 13.88 -0.86
N ARG A 177 -22.53 13.79 -1.47
CA ARG A 177 -23.60 12.87 -1.08
C ARG A 177 -24.19 12.18 -2.30
N SER A 178 -23.35 11.40 -2.96
CA SER A 178 -23.60 10.95 -4.32
C SER A 178 -23.59 9.43 -4.42
N THR A 179 -24.75 8.84 -4.71
CA THR A 179 -24.88 7.41 -4.99
C THR A 179 -23.98 6.97 -6.13
N HIS A 180 -23.74 7.86 -7.11
CA HIS A 180 -22.84 7.57 -8.23
C HIS A 180 -21.38 7.44 -7.81
N LEU A 181 -20.92 8.28 -6.87
CA LEU A 181 -19.54 8.17 -6.37
C LEU A 181 -19.35 6.92 -5.51
N ASP A 182 -20.35 6.59 -4.68
CA ASP A 182 -20.34 5.36 -3.89
C ASP A 182 -20.36 4.14 -4.82
N HIS A 183 -21.19 4.15 -5.87
CA HIS A 183 -21.24 3.05 -6.82
C HIS A 183 -19.92 2.87 -7.60
N LEU A 184 -19.23 3.96 -7.98
CA LEU A 184 -17.87 3.88 -8.53
C LEU A 184 -16.87 3.31 -7.52
N ALA A 185 -16.94 3.78 -6.27
CA ALA A 185 -16.08 3.30 -5.19
C ALA A 185 -16.29 1.81 -4.90
N SER A 186 -17.51 1.27 -5.06
CA SER A 186 -17.80 -0.16 -4.94
C SER A 186 -16.99 -0.97 -5.94
N HIS A 187 -17.13 -0.68 -7.23
CA HIS A 187 -16.41 -1.43 -8.25
C HIS A 187 -14.89 -1.25 -8.17
N MET A 188 -14.41 -0.02 -7.95
CA MET A 188 -12.98 0.24 -7.80
C MET A 188 -12.38 -0.41 -6.56
N GLY A 189 -13.12 -0.42 -5.45
CA GLY A 189 -12.75 -1.05 -4.20
C GLY A 189 -12.73 -2.57 -4.31
N LYS A 190 -13.79 -3.18 -4.84
CA LYS A 190 -13.86 -4.62 -5.13
C LYS A 190 -12.68 -5.08 -5.98
N ALA A 191 -12.42 -4.40 -7.10
CA ALA A 191 -11.27 -4.70 -7.96
C ALA A 191 -9.94 -4.62 -7.19
N SER A 192 -9.74 -3.57 -6.40
CA SER A 192 -8.51 -3.35 -5.62
C SER A 192 -8.32 -4.41 -4.53
N GLY A 193 -9.39 -4.85 -3.88
CA GLY A 193 -9.35 -5.90 -2.88
C GLY A 193 -9.04 -7.28 -3.46
N ILE A 194 -9.64 -7.62 -4.61
CA ILE A 194 -9.34 -8.86 -5.33
C ILE A 194 -7.87 -8.85 -5.78
N VAL A 195 -7.39 -7.74 -6.34
CA VAL A 195 -5.98 -7.59 -6.73
C VAL A 195 -5.04 -7.68 -5.53
N ALA A 196 -5.42 -7.16 -4.36
CA ALA A 196 -4.61 -7.32 -3.15
C ALA A 196 -4.45 -8.80 -2.75
N VAL A 197 -5.51 -9.61 -2.91
CA VAL A 197 -5.44 -11.06 -2.70
C VAL A 197 -4.51 -11.72 -3.72
N LEU A 198 -4.63 -11.38 -5.01
CA LEU A 198 -3.73 -11.88 -6.06
C LEU A 198 -2.25 -11.52 -5.83
N ARG A 199 -1.98 -10.27 -5.45
CA ARG A 199 -0.64 -9.77 -5.09
C ARG A 199 -0.07 -10.48 -3.87
N GLY A 200 -0.94 -10.92 -2.96
CA GLY A 200 -0.58 -11.63 -1.75
C GLY A 200 -0.11 -13.08 -1.99
N ILE A 201 -0.46 -13.71 -3.11
CA ILE A 201 -0.20 -15.15 -3.35
C ILE A 201 1.28 -15.54 -3.13
N PRO A 202 2.28 -14.88 -3.74
CA PRO A 202 3.67 -15.30 -3.57
C PRO A 202 4.14 -15.17 -2.13
N PHE A 203 3.63 -14.17 -1.42
CA PHE A 203 4.01 -13.87 -0.06
C PHE A 203 3.36 -14.84 0.94
N LEU A 204 2.05 -15.07 0.80
CA LEU A 204 1.28 -15.93 1.69
C LEU A 204 1.59 -17.41 1.50
N ALA A 205 1.82 -17.85 0.25
CA ALA A 205 2.19 -19.24 -0.06
C ALA A 205 3.66 -19.57 0.27
N SER A 206 4.50 -18.54 0.45
CA SER A 206 5.90 -18.74 0.83
C SER A 206 6.00 -19.24 2.27
N PRO A 207 6.89 -20.20 2.59
CA PRO A 207 7.24 -20.53 3.96
C PRO A 207 7.76 -19.29 4.67
N ALA A 208 7.17 -18.97 5.83
CA ALA A 208 7.62 -17.86 6.64
C ALA A 208 9.03 -18.13 7.20
N GLN A 209 9.89 -17.10 7.16
CA GLN A 209 11.27 -17.22 7.63
C GLN A 209 11.32 -17.24 9.17
N PRO A 210 12.23 -18.02 9.79
CA PRO A 210 12.47 -17.95 11.22
C PRO A 210 12.84 -16.53 11.66
N VAL A 211 12.24 -16.06 12.75
CA VAL A 211 12.55 -14.74 13.30
C VAL A 211 13.74 -14.88 14.24
N LYS A 212 14.85 -14.18 13.94
CA LYS A 212 15.99 -14.09 14.86
C LYS A 212 15.60 -13.20 16.03
N THR A 213 15.56 -13.77 17.24
CA THR A 213 15.32 -13.01 18.45
C THR A 213 16.53 -12.13 18.81
N PRO A 214 16.38 -11.09 19.65
CA PRO A 214 17.51 -10.32 20.16
C PRO A 214 18.58 -11.15 20.87
N SER A 215 18.23 -12.36 21.34
CA SER A 215 19.16 -13.33 21.94
C SER A 215 19.89 -14.21 20.92
N GLY A 216 19.65 -14.03 19.62
CA GLY A 216 20.25 -14.82 18.53
C GLY A 216 19.60 -16.19 18.30
N ALA A 217 18.57 -16.55 19.06
CA ALA A 217 17.82 -17.78 18.87
C ALA A 217 16.82 -17.62 17.71
N GLU A 218 16.64 -18.68 16.91
CA GLU A 218 15.57 -18.71 15.91
C GLU A 218 14.26 -19.08 16.59
N ALA A 219 13.35 -18.11 16.71
CA ALA A 219 11.99 -18.41 17.10
C ALA A 219 11.31 -19.15 15.93
N PRO A 220 10.59 -20.26 16.18
CA PRO A 220 9.84 -20.94 15.14
C PRO A 220 8.89 -19.96 14.47
N SER A 221 8.77 -20.05 13.14
CA SER A 221 7.73 -19.32 12.43
C SER A 221 6.37 -19.75 12.96
N THR A 222 5.52 -18.77 13.29
CA THR A 222 4.16 -19.03 13.75
C THR A 222 3.12 -18.84 12.64
N ARG A 223 3.56 -18.51 11.42
CA ARG A 223 2.68 -18.32 10.25
C ARG A 223 2.71 -19.58 9.39
N GLU A 224 1.56 -20.22 9.26
CA GLU A 224 1.36 -21.28 8.28
C GLU A 224 1.18 -20.67 6.88
N PRO A 225 1.79 -21.25 5.83
CA PRO A 225 1.51 -20.85 4.46
C PRO A 225 0.03 -21.01 4.13
N CYS A 226 -0.52 -20.10 3.35
CA CYS A 226 -1.91 -20.18 2.92
C CYS A 226 -2.08 -19.68 1.47
N VAL A 227 -3.14 -20.14 0.83
CA VAL A 227 -3.58 -19.66 -0.49
C VAL A 227 -4.98 -19.09 -0.32
N LEU A 228 -5.12 -17.77 -0.49
CA LEU A 228 -6.41 -17.09 -0.35
C LEU A 228 -7.20 -17.04 -1.66
N LEU A 229 -6.97 -17.97 -2.59
CA LEU A 229 -7.80 -18.09 -3.78
C LEU A 229 -9.15 -18.74 -3.41
N PRO A 230 -10.23 -18.46 -4.16
CA PRO A 230 -11.50 -19.13 -3.94
C PRO A 230 -11.41 -20.65 -4.13
N LEU A 231 -12.02 -21.40 -3.21
CA LEU A 231 -11.99 -22.87 -3.22
C LEU A 231 -12.69 -23.47 -4.43
N ASP A 232 -13.78 -22.87 -4.90
CA ASP A 232 -14.49 -23.26 -6.11
C ASP A 232 -13.60 -23.12 -7.36
N VAL A 233 -12.87 -22.01 -7.48
CA VAL A 233 -11.93 -21.74 -8.56
C VAL A 233 -10.75 -22.70 -8.49
N MET A 234 -10.17 -22.90 -7.31
CA MET A 234 -9.07 -23.84 -7.12
C MET A 234 -9.48 -25.27 -7.49
N ALA A 235 -10.67 -25.72 -7.05
CA ALA A 235 -11.19 -27.03 -7.38
C ALA A 235 -11.42 -27.20 -8.89
N LYS A 236 -11.99 -26.18 -9.53
CA LYS A 236 -12.24 -26.17 -10.98
C LYS A 236 -10.95 -26.23 -11.80
N ALA A 237 -9.93 -25.48 -11.40
CA ALA A 237 -8.61 -25.47 -12.06
C ALA A 237 -7.70 -26.63 -11.62
N GLY A 238 -8.13 -27.48 -10.69
CA GLY A 238 -7.33 -28.61 -10.18
C GLY A 238 -6.15 -28.21 -9.28
N VAL A 239 -6.16 -27.00 -8.72
CA VAL A 239 -5.10 -26.48 -7.85
C VAL A 239 -5.13 -27.17 -6.49
N LYS A 240 -3.97 -27.66 -6.05
CA LYS A 240 -3.75 -28.14 -4.69
C LYS A 240 -2.83 -27.19 -3.93
N GLU A 241 -3.24 -26.76 -2.74
CA GLU A 241 -2.47 -25.84 -1.90
C GLU A 241 -1.03 -26.31 -1.68
N GLU A 242 -0.84 -27.59 -1.37
CA GLU A 242 0.49 -28.18 -1.15
C GLU A 242 1.40 -28.08 -2.38
N GLU A 243 0.84 -28.18 -3.60
CA GLU A 243 1.60 -28.03 -4.83
C GLU A 243 1.99 -26.56 -5.05
N VAL A 244 1.14 -25.61 -4.69
CA VAL A 244 1.45 -24.17 -4.67
C VAL A 244 2.59 -23.86 -3.68
N PHE A 245 2.55 -24.43 -2.48
CA PHE A 245 3.59 -24.22 -1.47
C PHE A 245 4.96 -24.79 -1.90
N ARG A 246 4.98 -25.96 -2.56
CA ARG A 246 6.22 -26.64 -2.97
C ARG A 246 6.78 -26.13 -4.29
N GLN A 247 5.91 -25.88 -5.26
CA GLN A 247 6.28 -25.63 -6.66
C GLN A 247 6.11 -24.17 -7.06
N GLY A 248 5.42 -23.37 -6.24
CA GLY A 248 5.17 -21.96 -6.46
C GLY A 248 4.54 -21.72 -7.83
N PRO A 249 5.20 -20.96 -8.72
CA PRO A 249 4.66 -20.65 -10.05
C PRO A 249 4.43 -21.86 -10.95
N ASN A 250 5.02 -23.02 -10.63
CA ASN A 250 4.88 -24.23 -11.45
C ASN A 250 3.76 -25.16 -10.96
N ALA A 251 3.01 -24.76 -9.94
CA ALA A 251 1.89 -25.56 -9.43
C ALA A 251 0.81 -25.72 -10.51
N PRO A 252 0.38 -26.95 -10.83
CA PRO A 252 -0.63 -27.19 -11.86
C PRO A 252 -1.92 -26.41 -11.61
N GLY A 253 -2.43 -25.74 -12.65
CA GLY A 253 -3.69 -25.00 -12.62
C GLY A 253 -3.65 -23.64 -11.91
N LEU A 254 -2.51 -23.25 -11.31
CA LEU A 254 -2.43 -22.01 -10.52
C LEU A 254 -2.62 -20.77 -11.39
N ASP A 255 -2.05 -20.76 -12.59
CA ASP A 255 -2.23 -19.70 -13.58
C ASP A 255 -3.68 -19.58 -14.05
N GLU A 256 -4.38 -20.69 -14.28
CA GLU A 256 -5.81 -20.73 -14.61
C GLU A 256 -6.68 -20.18 -13.47
N ALA A 257 -6.41 -20.60 -12.23
CA ALA A 257 -7.10 -20.07 -11.06
C ALA A 257 -6.87 -18.56 -10.86
N VAL A 258 -5.62 -18.11 -11.04
CA VAL A 258 -5.26 -16.69 -10.97
C VAL A 258 -5.92 -15.90 -12.12
N PHE A 259 -6.00 -16.47 -13.32
CA PHE A 259 -6.70 -15.88 -14.46
C PHE A 259 -8.19 -15.66 -14.16
N GLU A 260 -8.87 -16.66 -13.60
CA GLU A 260 -10.30 -16.56 -13.29
C GLU A 260 -10.57 -15.49 -12.23
N VAL A 261 -9.77 -15.44 -11.16
CA VAL A 261 -9.87 -14.38 -10.13
C VAL A 261 -9.48 -13.00 -10.67
N ALA A 262 -8.45 -12.90 -11.52
CA ALA A 262 -8.05 -11.66 -12.16
C ALA A 262 -9.13 -11.13 -13.12
N THR A 263 -9.87 -12.02 -13.77
CA THR A 263 -11.01 -11.67 -14.64
C THR A 263 -12.12 -10.98 -13.84
N LEU A 264 -12.44 -11.47 -12.64
CA LEU A 264 -13.41 -10.80 -11.76
C LEU A 264 -12.98 -9.36 -11.42
N ALA A 265 -11.72 -9.16 -11.02
CA ALA A 265 -11.20 -7.82 -10.75
C ALA A 265 -11.22 -6.91 -12.00
N HIS A 266 -10.87 -7.47 -13.16
CA HIS A 266 -10.90 -6.75 -14.42
C HIS A 266 -12.32 -6.29 -14.79
N ASN A 267 -13.32 -7.17 -14.62
CA ASN A 267 -14.71 -6.84 -14.91
C ASN A 267 -15.19 -5.65 -14.09
N HIS A 268 -14.89 -5.61 -12.78
CA HIS A 268 -15.22 -4.44 -11.97
C HIS A 268 -14.53 -3.16 -12.44
N LEU A 269 -13.25 -3.21 -12.81
CA LEU A 269 -12.59 -2.03 -13.37
C LEU A 269 -13.19 -1.60 -14.71
N ALA A 270 -13.60 -2.55 -15.56
CA ALA A 270 -14.25 -2.27 -16.84
C ALA A 270 -15.60 -1.58 -16.61
N THR A 271 -16.41 -2.11 -15.72
CA THR A 271 -17.68 -1.50 -15.30
C THR A 271 -17.48 -0.10 -14.73
N ALA A 272 -16.52 0.08 -13.81
CA ALA A 272 -16.20 1.40 -13.25
C ALA A 272 -15.76 2.41 -14.33
N LYS A 273 -14.99 1.97 -15.34
CA LYS A 273 -14.56 2.83 -16.45
C LYS A 273 -15.73 3.24 -17.34
N ASP A 274 -16.60 2.30 -17.69
CA ASP A 274 -17.80 2.58 -18.48
C ASP A 274 -18.73 3.55 -17.74
N MET A 275 -19.05 3.22 -16.49
CA MET A 275 -19.84 4.06 -15.60
C MET A 275 -19.23 5.47 -15.46
N PHE A 276 -17.93 5.60 -15.23
CA PHE A 276 -17.26 6.90 -15.16
C PHE A 276 -17.41 7.69 -16.46
N ALA A 277 -17.31 7.03 -17.62
CA ALA A 277 -17.46 7.67 -18.93
C ALA A 277 -18.90 8.15 -19.18
N ARG A 278 -19.90 7.36 -18.79
CA ARG A 278 -21.33 7.70 -18.88
C ARG A 278 -21.68 8.89 -18.00
N LEU A 279 -21.27 8.86 -16.72
CA LEU A 279 -21.51 9.95 -15.79
C LEU A 279 -20.80 11.24 -16.22
N LYS A 280 -19.61 11.14 -16.83
CA LYS A 280 -18.91 12.26 -17.48
C LYS A 280 -19.61 12.77 -18.75
N GLN A 281 -20.62 12.08 -19.26
CA GLN A 281 -21.50 12.57 -20.33
C GLN A 281 -22.86 13.04 -19.80
N GLY A 282 -23.08 13.01 -18.48
CA GLY A 282 -24.37 13.35 -17.87
C GLY A 282 -25.44 12.26 -18.06
N GLN A 283 -25.01 11.02 -18.36
CA GLN A 283 -25.88 9.85 -18.45
C GLN A 283 -25.97 9.14 -17.09
N ASP A 284 -26.91 8.20 -16.95
CA ASP A 284 -26.98 7.31 -15.79
C ASP A 284 -25.79 6.35 -15.70
N ALA A 285 -25.65 5.67 -14.56
CA ALA A 285 -24.55 4.75 -14.26
C ALA A 285 -24.50 3.50 -15.17
N GLY A 286 -25.54 3.22 -15.95
CA GLY A 286 -25.65 2.06 -16.84
C GLY A 286 -26.27 0.82 -16.20
N HIS A 287 -26.31 0.75 -14.86
CA HIS A 287 -26.98 -0.30 -14.11
C HIS A 287 -27.31 0.15 -12.68
N GLU A 288 -28.16 -0.61 -12.00
CA GLU A 288 -28.51 -0.36 -10.59
C GLU A 288 -27.31 -0.61 -9.67
N PHE A 289 -27.24 0.18 -8.59
CA PHE A 289 -26.26 0.00 -7.54
C PHE A 289 -26.78 -1.01 -6.51
N GLU A 290 -26.19 -2.20 -6.50
CA GLU A 290 -26.59 -3.31 -5.62
C GLU A 290 -26.47 -2.99 -4.11
N HIS A 291 -25.49 -2.16 -3.72
CA HIS A 291 -25.27 -1.74 -2.33
C HIS A 291 -25.93 -0.39 -2.00
N GLY A 292 -26.63 0.25 -2.94
CA GLY A 292 -27.18 1.61 -2.77
C GLY A 292 -28.31 1.73 -1.74
N ARG A 293 -28.83 0.60 -1.23
CA ARG A 293 -29.84 0.55 -0.17
C ARG A 293 -29.26 0.24 1.21
N GLU A 294 -27.95 0.07 1.33
CA GLU A 294 -27.32 -0.09 2.64
C GLU A 294 -27.43 1.23 3.43
N GLY A 295 -27.96 1.15 4.66
CA GLY A 295 -28.49 2.31 5.40
C GLY A 295 -27.51 3.41 5.80
N ASP A 296 -26.22 3.23 5.51
CA ASP A 296 -25.14 4.14 5.90
C ASP A 296 -24.58 4.95 4.72
N HIS A 297 -25.16 4.75 3.52
CA HIS A 297 -25.04 5.68 2.41
C HIS A 297 -25.97 6.87 2.64
N PHE A 298 -25.38 8.06 2.84
CA PHE A 298 -26.14 9.29 2.97
C PHE A 298 -26.15 9.99 1.62
N HIS A 299 -27.33 10.12 1.03
CA HIS A 299 -27.54 10.79 -0.26
C HIS A 299 -28.24 12.13 -0.06
N GLY A 300 -27.81 13.15 -0.81
CA GLY A 300 -28.46 14.45 -0.89
C GLY A 300 -29.41 14.51 -2.08
N GLU A 301 -30.04 15.67 -2.31
CA GLU A 301 -30.73 15.93 -3.59
C GLU A 301 -29.73 15.90 -4.75
N ASP A 302 -30.20 15.55 -5.96
CA ASP A 302 -29.39 15.35 -7.17
C ASP A 302 -28.37 16.48 -7.38
N GLY A 303 -27.09 16.18 -7.10
CA GLY A 303 -25.97 17.09 -7.26
C GLY A 303 -25.47 17.15 -8.71
N ASP A 304 -24.62 18.13 -9.02
CA ASP A 304 -23.87 18.16 -10.28
C ASP A 304 -22.82 17.04 -10.26
N VAL A 305 -23.22 15.84 -10.69
CA VAL A 305 -22.39 14.62 -10.75
C VAL A 305 -21.05 14.88 -11.42
N GLN A 306 -20.98 15.75 -12.44
CA GLN A 306 -19.74 16.07 -13.12
C GLN A 306 -18.77 16.84 -12.23
N ALA A 307 -19.28 17.80 -11.47
CA ALA A 307 -18.50 18.51 -10.48
C ALA A 307 -18.06 17.59 -9.35
N GLU A 308 -18.93 16.70 -8.89
CA GLU A 308 -18.63 15.70 -7.87
C GLU A 308 -17.51 14.75 -8.32
N LEU A 309 -17.56 14.26 -9.57
CA LEU A 309 -16.50 13.44 -10.18
C LEU A 309 -15.16 14.17 -10.22
N ARG A 310 -15.15 15.46 -10.63
CA ARG A 310 -13.92 16.27 -10.66
C ARG A 310 -13.32 16.45 -9.27
N GLN A 311 -14.16 16.67 -8.25
CA GLN A 311 -13.72 16.87 -6.88
C GLN A 311 -13.17 15.58 -6.24
N SER A 312 -13.80 14.44 -6.53
CA SER A 312 -13.46 13.13 -5.97
C SER A 312 -12.41 12.35 -6.76
N PHE A 313 -12.02 12.82 -7.96
CA PHE A 313 -11.07 12.14 -8.86
C PHE A 313 -9.80 11.64 -8.17
N GLY A 314 -9.23 12.42 -7.25
CA GLY A 314 -8.03 12.04 -6.51
C GLY A 314 -8.19 10.77 -5.66
N VAL A 315 -9.39 10.48 -5.17
CA VAL A 315 -9.72 9.24 -4.45
C VAL A 315 -9.83 8.05 -5.40
N PHE A 316 -10.38 8.26 -6.60
CA PHE A 316 -10.52 7.20 -7.60
C PHE A 316 -9.20 6.77 -8.27
N LEU A 317 -8.13 7.55 -8.10
CA LEU A 317 -6.79 7.13 -8.54
C LEU A 317 -6.30 5.87 -7.83
N GLU A 318 -6.93 5.45 -6.74
CA GLU A 318 -6.73 4.16 -6.09
C GLU A 318 -6.97 2.95 -7.01
N ALA A 319 -7.78 3.10 -8.06
CA ALA A 319 -7.99 2.06 -9.05
C ALA A 319 -6.86 1.95 -10.08
N VAL A 320 -6.00 2.96 -10.21
CA VAL A 320 -4.93 2.99 -11.24
C VAL A 320 -3.90 1.89 -11.01
N PRO A 321 -3.33 1.72 -9.81
CA PRO A 321 -2.37 0.64 -9.58
C PRO A 321 -2.98 -0.74 -9.74
N THR A 322 -4.25 -0.90 -9.38
CA THR A 322 -5.03 -2.13 -9.61
C THR A 322 -5.04 -2.49 -11.09
N GLY A 323 -5.34 -1.54 -11.97
CA GLY A 323 -5.28 -1.74 -13.42
C GLY A 323 -3.87 -2.09 -13.93
N LEU A 324 -2.86 -1.35 -13.47
CA LEU A 324 -1.46 -1.59 -13.85
C LEU A 324 -0.97 -2.98 -13.42
N TYR A 325 -1.38 -3.45 -12.25
CA TYR A 325 -1.05 -4.79 -11.79
C TYR A 325 -1.74 -5.87 -12.61
N LEU A 326 -3.03 -5.73 -12.91
CA LEU A 326 -3.74 -6.70 -13.76
C LEU A 326 -3.11 -6.79 -15.16
N GLU A 327 -2.72 -5.66 -15.75
CA GLU A 327 -1.97 -5.64 -17.01
C GLU A 327 -0.61 -6.35 -16.88
N SER A 328 0.11 -6.12 -15.79
CA SER A 328 1.39 -6.80 -15.52
C SER A 328 1.21 -8.30 -15.31
N LEU A 329 0.18 -8.70 -14.59
CA LEU A 329 -0.16 -10.09 -14.29
C LEU A 329 -0.56 -10.83 -15.57
N GLN A 330 -1.39 -10.23 -16.43
CA GLN A 330 -1.72 -10.76 -17.75
C GLN A 330 -0.47 -10.96 -18.61
N LYS A 331 0.45 -9.98 -18.63
CA LYS A 331 1.74 -10.09 -19.36
C LYS A 331 2.65 -11.18 -18.80
N ALA A 332 2.52 -11.49 -17.51
CA ALA A 332 3.20 -12.60 -16.85
C ALA A 332 2.50 -13.95 -17.07
N GLY A 333 1.47 -14.04 -17.92
CA GLY A 333 0.70 -15.27 -18.15
C GLY A 333 -0.04 -15.71 -16.89
N PHE A 334 -0.52 -14.74 -16.10
CA PHE A 334 -1.20 -14.97 -14.83
C PHE A 334 -0.34 -15.67 -13.76
N ASN A 335 0.98 -15.66 -13.92
CA ASN A 335 1.92 -16.06 -12.90
C ASN A 335 2.11 -14.93 -11.86
N PRO A 336 1.69 -15.12 -10.59
CA PRO A 336 1.80 -14.06 -9.59
C PRO A 336 3.23 -13.84 -9.04
N TYR A 337 4.23 -14.66 -9.38
CA TYR A 337 5.58 -14.70 -8.75
C TYR A 337 6.69 -13.88 -9.45
N ALA A 338 6.47 -12.62 -9.85
CA ALA A 338 7.54 -11.76 -10.42
C ALA A 338 8.79 -11.63 -9.50
N MET A 339 10.03 -11.51 -10.04
CA MET A 339 11.31 -11.70 -9.31
C MET A 339 12.15 -10.41 -9.08
N LEU A 340 12.89 -10.29 -7.97
CA LEU A 340 13.73 -9.10 -7.65
C LEU A 340 15.21 -9.34 -7.97
N TYR A 341 15.87 -8.28 -8.42
CA TYR A 341 17.28 -8.28 -8.82
C TYR A 341 18.04 -7.05 -8.30
N GLU A 342 19.33 -7.24 -8.07
CA GLU A 342 20.30 -6.16 -7.85
C GLU A 342 21.50 -6.32 -8.77
N THR A 343 21.97 -5.19 -9.27
CA THR A 343 23.09 -5.12 -10.19
C THR A 343 24.08 -4.07 -9.71
N ILE A 344 25.30 -4.52 -9.42
CA ILE A 344 26.44 -3.70 -9.02
C ILE A 344 27.35 -3.53 -10.24
N GLY A 345 27.67 -2.29 -10.60
CA GLY A 345 28.58 -1.96 -11.69
C GLY A 345 29.84 -1.26 -11.18
N ILE A 346 31.01 -1.71 -11.65
CA ILE A 346 32.30 -1.05 -11.48
C ILE A 346 32.68 -0.44 -12.81
N VAL A 347 32.63 0.88 -12.91
CA VAL A 347 32.97 1.66 -14.10
C VAL A 347 34.40 2.18 -13.98
N ARG A 348 35.11 2.32 -15.10
CA ARG A 348 36.46 2.90 -15.09
C ARG A 348 36.43 4.34 -14.53
N PRO A 349 37.47 4.78 -13.79
CA PRO A 349 37.56 6.16 -13.36
C PRO A 349 37.68 7.10 -14.56
N SER A 350 36.92 8.19 -14.55
CA SER A 350 36.97 9.23 -15.59
C SER A 350 37.22 10.59 -14.94
N LYS A 351 37.80 11.53 -15.71
CA LYS A 351 38.01 12.90 -15.24
C LYS A 351 36.67 13.58 -14.93
N ASP A 352 35.60 13.18 -15.61
CA ASP A 352 34.25 13.66 -15.38
C ASP A 352 33.46 12.67 -14.52
N LYS A 353 33.60 12.84 -13.20
CA LYS A 353 33.38 11.82 -12.16
C LYS A 353 31.98 11.16 -12.16
N LEU A 354 30.94 11.73 -12.76
CA LEU A 354 29.57 11.18 -12.66
C LEU A 354 28.86 10.95 -14.00
N HIS A 355 29.35 11.54 -15.09
CA HIS A 355 28.64 11.53 -16.37
C HIS A 355 28.55 10.11 -16.98
N GLU A 356 29.65 9.36 -16.96
CA GLU A 356 29.70 7.99 -17.51
C GLU A 356 28.77 7.04 -16.74
N VAL A 357 28.77 7.10 -15.40
CA VAL A 357 27.91 6.27 -14.53
C VAL A 357 26.44 6.61 -14.72
N ARG A 358 26.10 7.91 -14.76
CA ARG A 358 24.71 8.35 -14.93
C ARG A 358 24.14 7.89 -16.28
N THR A 359 24.97 7.87 -17.33
CA THR A 359 24.54 7.41 -18.66
C THR A 359 24.21 5.92 -18.62
N ILE A 360 25.06 5.09 -18.01
CA ILE A 360 24.85 3.64 -17.89
C ILE A 360 23.62 3.30 -17.03
N VAL A 361 23.47 3.96 -15.86
CA VAL A 361 22.33 3.75 -14.96
C VAL A 361 21.00 4.15 -15.59
N LYS A 362 20.98 5.25 -16.36
CA LYS A 362 19.78 5.67 -17.10
C LYS A 362 19.40 4.62 -18.15
N THR A 363 20.36 4.07 -18.89
CA THR A 363 20.09 3.03 -19.90
C THR A 363 19.40 1.80 -19.31
N ILE A 364 19.93 1.24 -18.20
CA ILE A 364 19.33 0.06 -17.55
C ILE A 364 18.03 0.40 -16.80
N GLY A 365 17.94 1.57 -16.17
CA GLY A 365 16.71 2.02 -15.50
C GLY A 365 15.54 2.19 -16.47
N SER A 366 15.79 2.84 -17.61
CA SER A 366 14.77 2.98 -18.66
C SER A 366 14.31 1.63 -19.21
N LEU A 367 15.20 0.64 -19.32
CA LEU A 367 14.84 -0.71 -19.77
C LEU A 367 13.93 -1.43 -18.76
N ILE A 368 14.25 -1.39 -17.47
CA ILE A 368 13.43 -2.00 -16.40
C ILE A 368 12.00 -1.46 -16.44
N LEU A 369 11.85 -0.13 -16.49
CA LEU A 369 10.55 0.52 -16.50
C LEU A 369 9.79 0.26 -17.80
N ALA A 370 10.46 0.29 -18.96
CA ALA A 370 9.85 0.02 -20.27
C ALA A 370 9.34 -1.42 -20.41
N LYS A 371 9.86 -2.36 -19.61
CA LYS A 371 9.47 -3.78 -19.62
C LYS A 371 8.55 -4.18 -18.45
N GLY A 372 7.93 -3.20 -17.79
CA GLY A 372 6.97 -3.44 -16.70
C GLY A 372 7.61 -3.85 -15.37
N GLY A 373 8.93 -3.76 -15.25
CA GLY A 373 9.63 -3.91 -14.00
C GLY A 373 9.53 -2.65 -13.13
N VAL A 374 9.81 -2.80 -11.84
CA VAL A 374 9.75 -1.72 -10.86
C VAL A 374 11.15 -1.44 -10.34
N ILE A 375 11.64 -0.20 -10.49
CA ILE A 375 12.92 0.20 -9.88
C ILE A 375 12.71 0.47 -8.40
N ARG A 376 13.44 -0.26 -7.56
CA ARG A 376 13.40 -0.12 -6.10
C ARG A 376 14.44 0.87 -5.57
N GLY A 377 15.55 1.06 -6.28
CA GLY A 377 16.52 2.08 -5.90
C GLY A 377 17.78 2.10 -6.76
N ILE A 378 18.47 3.23 -6.73
CA ILE A 378 19.74 3.48 -7.42
C ILE A 378 20.67 4.18 -6.42
N ASN A 379 21.92 3.73 -6.32
CA ASN A 379 22.92 4.46 -5.55
C ASN A 379 24.27 4.51 -6.28
N ASN A 380 24.92 5.66 -6.13
CA ASN A 380 26.27 5.91 -6.57
C ASN A 380 27.22 5.82 -5.38
N TRP A 381 28.10 4.84 -5.37
CA TRP A 381 29.04 4.62 -4.28
C TRP A 381 30.34 5.42 -4.44
N GLY A 382 30.67 5.84 -5.66
CA GLY A 382 31.89 6.61 -5.92
C GLY A 382 33.10 5.73 -6.23
N VAL A 383 34.30 6.34 -6.20
CA VAL A 383 35.54 5.71 -6.68
C VAL A 383 36.32 5.08 -5.54
N PHE A 384 36.69 3.80 -5.69
CA PHE A 384 37.47 3.03 -4.71
C PHE A 384 38.62 2.27 -5.35
N THR A 385 39.62 1.94 -4.54
CA THR A 385 40.70 1.03 -4.91
C THR A 385 40.17 -0.39 -5.08
N LEU A 386 40.61 -1.06 -6.14
CA LEU A 386 40.22 -2.43 -6.43
C LEU A 386 41.11 -3.41 -5.66
N PRO A 387 40.57 -4.50 -5.08
CA PRO A 387 41.35 -5.49 -4.33
C PRO A 387 42.49 -6.10 -5.15
N LYS A 388 42.28 -6.23 -6.46
CA LYS A 388 43.32 -6.56 -7.43
C LYS A 388 43.14 -5.64 -8.64
N PRO A 389 44.23 -5.08 -9.21
CA PRO A 389 44.12 -4.26 -10.40
C PRO A 389 43.50 -5.04 -11.55
N ILE A 390 42.47 -4.47 -12.18
CA ILE A 390 41.79 -5.08 -13.31
C ILE A 390 42.44 -4.56 -14.59
N SER A 391 42.93 -5.47 -15.43
CA SER A 391 43.43 -5.12 -16.75
C SER A 391 42.31 -5.23 -17.77
N ARG A 392 41.94 -4.13 -18.41
CA ARG A 392 40.93 -4.12 -19.46
C ARG A 392 41.42 -3.24 -20.59
N LYS A 393 41.48 -3.81 -21.81
CA LYS A 393 42.02 -3.15 -23.01
C LYS A 393 43.43 -2.57 -22.79
N GLN A 394 44.38 -3.42 -22.35
CA GLN A 394 45.79 -3.09 -22.10
C GLN A 394 46.07 -2.01 -21.03
N MET A 395 45.02 -1.43 -20.44
CA MET A 395 45.12 -0.50 -19.33
C MET A 395 44.84 -1.22 -18.02
N ARG A 396 45.67 -0.94 -17.02
CA ARG A 396 45.56 -1.54 -15.69
C ARG A 396 44.93 -0.52 -14.73
N TYR A 397 43.76 -0.86 -14.20
CA TYR A 397 43.02 0.01 -13.29
C TYR A 397 43.23 -0.45 -11.86
N ALA A 398 43.80 0.43 -11.03
CA ALA A 398 43.88 0.22 -9.58
C ALA A 398 42.64 0.75 -8.85
N HIS A 399 41.80 1.56 -9.50
CA HIS A 399 40.60 2.16 -8.93
C HIS A 399 39.40 1.99 -9.87
N GLY A 400 38.17 2.01 -9.34
CA GLY A 400 36.92 1.91 -10.09
C GLY A 400 35.77 2.64 -9.42
N HIS A 401 34.84 3.15 -10.22
CA HIS A 401 33.64 3.86 -9.80
C HIS A 401 32.47 2.89 -9.64
N HIS A 402 31.96 2.75 -8.43
CA HIS A 402 30.92 1.78 -8.09
C HIS A 402 29.52 2.41 -8.10
N PHE A 403 28.54 1.70 -8.64
CA PHE A 403 27.12 2.03 -8.55
C PHE A 403 26.29 0.76 -8.38
N VAL A 404 25.06 0.92 -7.87
CA VAL A 404 24.10 -0.18 -7.70
C VAL A 404 22.71 0.24 -8.13
N ILE A 405 22.00 -0.67 -8.79
CA ILE A 405 20.56 -0.56 -9.07
C ILE A 405 19.84 -1.82 -8.59
N ARG A 406 18.65 -1.64 -8.02
CA ARG A 406 17.78 -2.72 -7.52
C ARG A 406 16.38 -2.59 -8.13
N TYR A 407 15.79 -3.70 -8.57
CA TYR A 407 14.53 -3.70 -9.32
C TYR A 407 13.80 -5.06 -9.36
N ASP A 408 12.47 -5.05 -9.43
CA ASP A 408 11.68 -6.23 -9.80
C ASP A 408 11.59 -6.34 -11.30
N SER A 409 11.72 -7.56 -11.81
CA SER A 409 11.52 -7.87 -13.21
C SER A 409 11.29 -9.37 -13.40
N SER A 410 10.82 -9.79 -14.57
CA SER A 410 10.90 -11.22 -14.88
C SER A 410 12.37 -11.67 -15.01
N PRO A 411 12.67 -12.97 -14.83
CA PRO A 411 14.01 -13.52 -15.09
C PRO A 411 14.62 -13.12 -16.43
N LYS A 412 13.78 -13.07 -17.47
CA LYS A 412 14.17 -12.69 -18.83
C LYS A 412 14.68 -11.26 -18.93
N VAL A 413 14.03 -10.33 -18.21
CA VAL A 413 14.43 -8.92 -18.18
C VAL A 413 15.73 -8.74 -17.41
N HIS A 414 15.96 -9.52 -16.36
CA HIS A 414 17.26 -9.50 -15.67
C HIS A 414 18.41 -10.00 -16.54
N GLU A 415 18.18 -11.04 -17.35
CA GLU A 415 19.20 -11.59 -18.24
C GLU A 415 19.63 -10.58 -19.32
N GLU A 416 18.69 -9.84 -19.91
CA GLU A 416 18.98 -8.76 -20.87
C GLU A 416 19.85 -7.64 -20.25
N ILE A 417 19.61 -7.31 -18.98
CA ILE A 417 20.42 -6.31 -18.24
C ILE A 417 21.86 -6.79 -18.05
N ARG A 418 22.08 -8.11 -17.89
CA ARG A 418 23.43 -8.69 -17.74
C ARG A 418 24.26 -8.57 -19.01
N ASP A 419 23.68 -8.81 -20.17
CA ASP A 419 24.39 -8.82 -21.45
C ASP A 419 24.81 -7.40 -21.88
N ILE A 420 23.94 -6.40 -21.61
CA ILE A 420 24.23 -4.98 -21.85
C ILE A 420 25.44 -4.54 -21.02
N LEU A 421 25.49 -4.88 -19.73
CA LEU A 421 26.60 -4.46 -18.87
C LEU A 421 27.92 -5.19 -19.16
N ALA A 422 27.87 -6.43 -19.68
CA ALA A 422 29.06 -7.18 -20.05
C ALA A 422 29.80 -6.54 -21.25
N THR A 423 29.05 -6.03 -22.22
CA THR A 423 29.56 -5.43 -23.47
C THR A 423 29.89 -3.94 -23.35
N GLU A 424 29.42 -3.26 -22.30
CA GLU A 424 29.69 -1.85 -22.03
C GLU A 424 31.21 -1.59 -21.86
N PRO A 425 31.88 -0.85 -22.78
CA PRO A 425 33.34 -0.68 -22.79
C PRO A 425 33.89 0.08 -21.58
N ARG A 426 33.05 0.90 -20.92
CA ARG A 426 33.42 1.66 -19.71
C ARG A 426 33.26 0.82 -18.44
N MET A 427 32.48 -0.26 -18.49
CA MET A 427 32.31 -1.18 -17.39
C MET A 427 33.61 -1.99 -17.23
N LEU A 428 34.17 -1.99 -16.04
CA LEU A 428 35.29 -2.87 -15.66
C LEU A 428 34.79 -4.23 -15.20
N ARG A 429 33.68 -4.27 -14.46
CA ARG A 429 33.02 -5.49 -13.99
C ARG A 429 31.59 -5.19 -13.58
N SER A 430 30.66 -6.09 -13.89
CA SER A 430 29.32 -6.10 -13.28
C SER A 430 29.12 -7.37 -12.46
N ALA A 431 28.37 -7.24 -11.38
CA ALA A 431 27.89 -8.35 -10.58
C ALA A 431 26.38 -8.25 -10.50
N HIS A 432 25.72 -9.37 -10.77
CA HIS A 432 24.28 -9.48 -10.79
C HIS A 432 23.89 -10.48 -9.74
N VAL A 433 22.96 -10.08 -8.90
CA VAL A 433 22.45 -10.93 -7.84
C VAL A 433 20.96 -10.96 -8.03
N LYS A 434 20.43 -12.14 -8.38
CA LYS A 434 19.03 -12.44 -8.12
C LYS A 434 18.85 -12.34 -6.62
N LEU A 435 18.15 -11.30 -6.19
CA LEU A 435 17.97 -11.06 -4.79
C LEU A 435 16.81 -11.92 -4.33
N GLY A 436 17.09 -12.73 -3.31
CA GLY A 436 16.13 -13.64 -2.74
C GLY A 436 15.79 -14.86 -3.59
N ASP A 437 14.92 -15.66 -3.02
CA ASP A 437 14.51 -16.99 -3.44
C ASP A 437 13.10 -17.00 -4.07
N ASN A 438 12.69 -15.87 -4.66
CA ASN A 438 11.32 -15.56 -5.12
C ASN A 438 10.29 -15.34 -4.00
N LYS A 439 10.73 -15.11 -2.75
CA LYS A 439 9.85 -14.87 -1.60
C LYS A 439 9.91 -13.43 -1.13
N LEU A 440 8.75 -12.77 -1.07
CA LEU A 440 8.60 -11.32 -0.82
C LEU A 440 9.30 -10.83 0.48
N ASP A 441 9.44 -11.67 1.51
CA ASP A 441 10.11 -11.36 2.79
C ASP A 441 11.61 -11.08 2.65
N THR A 442 12.27 -11.79 1.73
CA THR A 442 13.67 -11.53 1.41
C THR A 442 13.76 -10.27 0.53
N LEU A 443 12.78 -10.07 -0.36
CA LEU A 443 12.72 -8.97 -1.34
C LEU A 443 12.43 -7.59 -0.70
N ALA A 444 11.59 -7.53 0.34
CA ALA A 444 11.16 -6.30 1.00
C ALA A 444 12.17 -5.72 2.00
N LYS A 445 13.09 -6.56 2.53
CA LYS A 445 14.21 -6.15 3.41
C LYS A 445 15.29 -5.35 2.67
N PHE A 446 15.28 -5.43 1.34
CA PHE A 446 16.21 -4.77 0.48
C PHE A 446 15.79 -3.31 0.21
N GLY A 447 16.27 -2.35 1.02
CA GLY A 447 16.08 -0.90 0.81
C GLY A 447 16.72 -0.36 -0.49
N PRO A 448 16.71 0.96 -0.76
CA PRO A 448 17.59 1.49 -1.81
C PRO A 448 19.03 1.08 -1.50
N PRO A 449 19.86 0.74 -2.50
CA PRO A 449 21.23 0.33 -2.25
C PRO A 449 21.90 1.42 -1.40
N SER A 450 22.57 1.10 -0.30
CA SER A 450 23.25 2.07 0.57
C SER A 450 24.76 1.82 0.55
N TRP A 451 25.56 2.86 0.80
CA TRP A 451 27.00 2.70 1.00
C TRP A 451 27.42 3.26 2.35
N THR A 452 28.18 2.48 3.11
CA THR A 452 28.84 2.90 4.35
C THR A 452 30.20 3.51 4.05
N SER A 453 30.29 4.84 4.17
CA SER A 453 31.54 5.58 4.13
C SER A 453 32.14 5.71 5.54
N GLY A 454 33.08 4.83 5.93
CA GLY A 454 33.82 4.94 7.19
C GLY A 454 34.79 3.77 7.41
N PRO A 455 35.95 3.98 8.07
CA PRO A 455 37.16 3.18 7.87
C PRO A 455 37.10 1.78 8.51
N SER A 456 37.27 0.78 7.65
CA SER A 456 37.85 -0.56 7.86
C SER A 456 38.15 -1.01 9.30
N GLN A 457 37.53 -2.12 9.75
CA GLN A 457 38.14 -3.20 10.55
C GLN A 457 37.37 -4.50 10.23
N LEU A 458 37.93 -5.31 9.31
CA LEU A 458 38.55 -6.63 9.53
C LEU A 458 37.53 -7.78 9.49
#